data_AF-A0AAD6XQK9-F1
#
_entry.id   AF-A0AAD6XQK9-F1
#
_cell.length_a   1.000
_cell.length_b   1.000
_cell.length_c   1.000
_cell.angle_alpha   90.00
_cell.angle_beta   90.00
_cell.angle_gamma   90.00
#
_symmetry.space_group_name_H-M   'P 1'
#
loop_
_entity.id
_entity.type
_entity.pdbx_description
1 polymer ?
#
loop_
_entity_poly.entity_id
_entity_poly.type
_entity_poly.pdbx_seq_one_letter_code
_entity_poly.pdbx_strand_id
1 'polypeptide(L)'
;MSMTPTPATETSRLRAPPLQGLIPVNLAPWDALKFTPDGARNIHRYLGVLGQIEGSRDRFFASDIAYLASGASMDDGHMISPDEFFPELHDLYSSLPRGAEGQNARKVWEGRIRQLVFDLCTKWDRCMGGTTMVMHVAGTTVPGAPLVPERLKAQVYIPPHFLDENHGAHAPVASIVQQFIEAVGIPTAAAWKRHGLKIWSMSQHGIVPRVVLPTRLIPLPVSPGAAHYIFHGRPAGHLPPPVIGVSTPAAATVDEEVYDIEELTQDDTDIQLFVALEQVNELRAQVSTLHETITLLQDEVEALKIKLADRERMSEAELDDLAKTAADLQRELGATQVSFKMHASPTTPPRQAPPAYPMSPSPHSPWRGPASARADLTSQLTDAFLESRGLLPLVEAVQLIFRIVSPFHWGPELARLPGIPPEAMDGLLDAMDADRRAQ
;
A
#
# COMPACT_ATOMS: atom_id res chain seq x y z
N MET A 1 -41.26 3.51 -31.81
CA MET A 1 -41.26 2.23 -31.07
C MET A 1 -40.45 2.44 -29.80
N SER A 2 -41.13 2.58 -28.67
CA SER A 2 -40.51 2.80 -27.36
C SER A 2 -39.93 1.48 -26.87
N MET A 3 -38.60 1.35 -26.85
CA MET A 3 -37.95 0.20 -26.22
C MET A 3 -38.04 0.38 -24.71
N THR A 4 -38.96 -0.34 -24.09
CA THR A 4 -38.98 -0.55 -22.64
C THR A 4 -37.64 -1.17 -22.23
N PRO A 5 -36.89 -0.55 -21.30
CA PRO A 5 -35.63 -1.11 -20.84
C PRO A 5 -35.89 -2.46 -20.17
N THR A 6 -35.22 -3.49 -20.69
CA THR A 6 -35.19 -4.82 -20.08
C THR A 6 -34.67 -4.68 -18.64
N PRO A 7 -35.38 -5.17 -17.62
CA PRO A 7 -34.91 -5.10 -16.24
C PRO A 7 -33.54 -5.77 -16.16
N ALA A 8 -32.56 -5.08 -15.57
CA ALA A 8 -31.22 -5.60 -15.38
C ALA A 8 -31.33 -6.95 -14.67
N THR A 9 -30.94 -8.02 -15.37
CA THR A 9 -30.90 -9.37 -14.83
C THR A 9 -30.13 -9.31 -13.53
N GLU A 10 -30.78 -9.70 -12.43
CA GLU A 10 -30.25 -9.70 -11.07
C GLU A 10 -28.93 -10.48 -11.08
N THR A 11 -27.82 -9.76 -11.27
CA THR A 11 -26.48 -10.33 -11.34
C THR A 11 -26.27 -11.05 -10.03
N SER A 12 -26.16 -12.38 -10.11
CA SER A 12 -25.85 -13.32 -9.04
C SER A 12 -24.97 -12.64 -7.99
N ARG A 13 -25.61 -12.07 -6.97
CA ARG A 13 -24.91 -11.56 -5.80
C ARG A 13 -24.35 -12.81 -5.17
N LEU A 14 -23.03 -12.93 -5.09
CA LEU A 14 -22.38 -13.84 -4.16
C LEU A 14 -23.00 -13.56 -2.79
N ARG A 15 -24.04 -14.33 -2.43
CA ARG A 15 -24.74 -14.17 -1.16
C ARG A 15 -23.68 -14.38 -0.10
N ALA A 16 -23.42 -13.36 0.70
CA ALA A 16 -22.62 -13.59 1.88
C ALA A 16 -23.39 -14.59 2.73
N PRO A 17 -22.73 -15.62 3.29
CA PRO A 17 -23.34 -16.42 4.32
C PRO A 17 -23.82 -15.50 5.45
N PRO A 18 -24.96 -15.80 6.09
CA PRO A 18 -25.48 -14.99 7.19
C PRO A 18 -24.42 -14.84 8.29
N LEU A 19 -24.18 -13.60 8.73
CA LEU A 19 -23.31 -13.27 9.85
C LEU A 19 -24.03 -13.62 11.16
N GLN A 20 -24.14 -14.91 11.49
CA GLN A 20 -24.64 -15.36 12.79
C GLN A 20 -23.50 -15.40 13.80
N GLY A 21 -23.35 -14.31 14.58
CA GLY A 21 -22.97 -14.24 16.00
C GLY A 21 -21.77 -15.01 16.59
N LEU A 22 -21.09 -15.85 15.82
CA LEU A 22 -19.94 -16.63 16.24
C LEU A 22 -18.79 -16.22 15.34
N ILE A 23 -17.74 -15.66 15.93
CA ILE A 23 -16.44 -15.50 15.28
C ILE A 23 -16.11 -16.89 14.70
N PRO A 24 -15.99 -17.05 13.37
CA PRO A 24 -15.63 -18.34 12.81
C PRO A 24 -14.31 -18.77 13.43
N VAL A 25 -14.27 -19.96 14.02
CA VAL A 25 -13.13 -20.53 14.77
C VAL A 25 -11.91 -20.82 13.87
N ASN A 26 -11.87 -20.27 12.65
CA ASN A 26 -10.86 -20.59 11.65
C ASN A 26 -10.66 -19.44 10.64
N LEU A 27 -10.35 -18.24 11.13
CA LEU A 27 -9.83 -17.17 10.28
C LEU A 27 -8.35 -17.45 9.98
N ALA A 28 -7.97 -17.33 8.71
CA ALA A 28 -6.56 -17.37 8.33
C ALA A 28 -5.83 -16.21 9.01
N PRO A 29 -4.64 -16.40 9.61
CA PRO A 29 -3.84 -15.34 10.23
C PRO A 29 -3.74 -14.09 9.36
N TRP A 30 -3.64 -12.91 9.99
CA TRP A 30 -3.65 -11.62 9.30
C TRP A 30 -2.55 -11.49 8.23
N ASP A 31 -1.36 -11.99 8.55
CA ASP A 31 -0.19 -12.07 7.68
C ASP A 31 -0.31 -13.14 6.56
N ALA A 32 -1.28 -14.05 6.68
CA ALA A 32 -1.56 -15.08 5.68
C ALA A 32 -2.69 -14.69 4.72
N LEU A 33 -3.23 -13.46 4.81
CA LEU A 33 -4.27 -12.97 3.92
C LEU A 33 -3.72 -12.73 2.51
N LYS A 34 -4.38 -13.30 1.51
CA LYS A 34 -3.98 -13.24 0.10
C LYS A 34 -4.86 -12.29 -0.70
N PHE A 35 -4.40 -11.82 -1.86
CA PHE A 35 -5.16 -11.01 -2.80
C PHE A 35 -6.28 -11.82 -3.51
N THR A 36 -7.28 -12.26 -2.74
CA THR A 36 -8.40 -13.10 -3.19
C THR A 36 -9.71 -12.61 -2.57
N PRO A 37 -10.88 -13.01 -3.11
CA PRO A 37 -12.16 -12.70 -2.50
C PRO A 37 -12.29 -13.17 -1.04
N ASP A 38 -11.62 -14.27 -0.67
CA ASP A 38 -11.60 -14.77 0.71
C ASP A 38 -10.72 -13.92 1.62
N GLY A 39 -9.54 -13.50 1.15
CA GLY A 39 -8.69 -12.55 1.87
C GLY A 39 -9.45 -11.27 2.20
N ALA A 40 -10.11 -10.68 1.21
CA ALA A 40 -10.91 -9.46 1.38
C ALA A 40 -12.06 -9.67 2.40
N ARG A 41 -12.78 -10.80 2.32
CA ARG A 41 -13.83 -11.14 3.30
C ARG A 41 -13.27 -11.34 4.71
N ASN A 42 -12.06 -11.86 4.85
CA ASN A 42 -11.45 -12.10 6.15
C ASN A 42 -10.97 -10.80 6.80
N ILE A 43 -10.44 -9.83 6.05
CA ILE A 43 -10.18 -8.47 6.57
C ILE A 43 -11.43 -7.91 7.23
N HIS A 44 -12.55 -7.98 6.50
CA HIS A 44 -13.82 -7.48 7.01
C HIS A 44 -14.28 -8.15 8.30
N ARG A 45 -14.00 -9.46 8.47
CA ARG A 45 -14.30 -10.20 9.70
C ARG A 45 -13.37 -9.82 10.85
N TYR A 46 -12.09 -9.62 10.57
CA TYR A 46 -11.10 -9.17 11.56
C TYR A 46 -11.40 -7.78 12.09
N LEU A 47 -11.80 -6.85 11.22
CA LEU A 47 -12.13 -5.48 11.61
C LEU A 47 -13.47 -5.37 12.38
N GLY A 48 -14.21 -6.47 12.54
CA GLY A 48 -15.23 -6.68 13.58
C GLY A 48 -16.47 -5.78 13.59
N VAL A 49 -16.53 -4.69 12.82
CA VAL A 49 -17.41 -3.54 13.15
C VAL A 49 -18.27 -3.06 11.98
N LEU A 50 -17.99 -3.41 10.73
CA LEU A 50 -18.54 -2.66 9.58
C LEU A 50 -19.54 -3.44 8.70
N GLY A 51 -19.78 -4.72 8.99
CA GLY A 51 -20.65 -5.58 8.18
C GLY A 51 -22.16 -5.35 8.34
N GLN A 52 -22.57 -4.52 9.30
CA GLN A 52 -23.98 -4.27 9.60
C GLN A 52 -24.53 -3.00 8.96
N ILE A 53 -23.69 -2.14 8.37
CA ILE A 53 -24.17 -0.92 7.71
C ILE A 53 -24.68 -1.30 6.31
N GLU A 54 -25.97 -1.61 6.23
CA GLU A 54 -26.66 -1.80 4.96
C GLU A 54 -26.41 -0.60 4.03
N GLY A 55 -26.05 -0.88 2.78
CA GLY A 55 -25.74 0.14 1.77
C GLY A 55 -24.26 0.55 1.63
N SER A 56 -23.39 0.27 2.61
CA SER A 56 -21.94 0.58 2.50
C SER A 56 -21.07 -0.62 2.14
N ARG A 57 -21.68 -1.80 1.96
CA ARG A 57 -20.98 -3.06 1.74
C ARG A 57 -20.00 -3.02 0.56
N ASP A 58 -20.38 -2.42 -0.55
CA ASP A 58 -19.50 -2.36 -1.73
C ASP A 58 -18.30 -1.42 -1.50
N ARG A 59 -18.46 -0.36 -0.70
CA ARG A 59 -17.36 0.54 -0.33
C ARG A 59 -16.38 -0.13 0.61
N PHE A 60 -16.86 -0.88 1.60
CA PHE A 60 -15.98 -1.66 2.47
C PHE A 60 -15.24 -2.73 1.68
N PHE A 61 -15.92 -3.45 0.78
CA PHE A 61 -15.23 -4.43 -0.07
C PHE A 61 -14.16 -3.78 -0.97
N ALA A 62 -14.43 -2.59 -1.51
CA ALA A 62 -13.44 -1.83 -2.25
C ALA A 62 -12.24 -1.42 -1.37
N SER A 63 -12.49 -1.03 -0.13
CA SER A 63 -11.44 -0.77 0.87
C SER A 63 -10.61 -2.02 1.17
N ASP A 64 -11.24 -3.20 1.27
CA ASP A 64 -10.54 -4.46 1.52
C ASP A 64 -9.62 -4.82 0.34
N ILE A 65 -10.07 -4.61 -0.90
CA ILE A 65 -9.22 -4.76 -2.09
C ILE A 65 -8.04 -3.78 -2.04
N ALA A 66 -8.31 -2.51 -1.74
CA ALA A 66 -7.27 -1.48 -1.66
C ALA A 66 -6.22 -1.82 -0.58
N TYR A 67 -6.68 -2.32 0.58
CA TYR A 67 -5.81 -2.78 1.65
C TYR A 67 -4.88 -3.91 1.16
N LEU A 68 -5.44 -4.94 0.52
CA LEU A 68 -4.65 -6.07 0.01
C LEU A 68 -3.71 -5.69 -1.13
N ALA A 69 -4.03 -4.66 -1.91
CA ALA A 69 -3.20 -4.16 -3.00
C ALA A 69 -2.12 -3.17 -2.53
N SER A 70 -2.19 -2.71 -1.28
CA SER A 70 -1.29 -1.69 -0.75
C SER A 70 0.16 -2.18 -0.80
N GLY A 71 1.04 -1.39 -1.41
CA GLY A 71 2.45 -1.72 -1.56
C GLY A 71 2.77 -2.63 -2.75
N ALA A 72 1.77 -3.16 -3.48
CA ALA A 72 2.01 -4.04 -4.62
C ALA A 72 2.82 -3.38 -5.74
N SER A 73 2.81 -2.04 -5.86
CA SER A 73 3.66 -1.33 -6.84
C SER A 73 5.12 -1.17 -6.42
N MET A 74 5.48 -1.53 -5.19
CA MET A 74 6.79 -1.28 -4.54
C MET A 74 7.38 -2.55 -3.89
N ASP A 75 6.84 -3.73 -4.19
CA ASP A 75 7.18 -5.01 -3.55
C ASP A 75 8.37 -5.75 -4.19
N ASP A 76 9.05 -5.13 -5.15
CA ASP A 76 10.12 -5.71 -5.99
C ASP A 76 9.72 -7.01 -6.73
N GLY A 77 8.45 -7.42 -6.66
CA GLY A 77 7.91 -8.68 -7.19
C GLY A 77 7.51 -8.63 -8.66
N HIS A 78 7.79 -7.52 -9.34
CA HIS A 78 7.35 -7.24 -10.73
C HIS A 78 8.05 -8.09 -11.78
N MET A 79 9.20 -8.68 -11.44
CA MET A 79 10.02 -9.47 -12.34
C MET A 79 9.70 -10.95 -12.18
N ILE A 80 8.86 -11.48 -13.06
CA ILE A 80 8.59 -12.92 -13.17
C ILE A 80 9.25 -13.53 -14.40
N SER A 81 9.49 -14.84 -14.36
CA SER A 81 9.95 -15.57 -15.53
C SER A 81 8.98 -15.36 -16.70
N PRO A 82 9.45 -15.23 -17.96
CA PRO A 82 8.59 -15.06 -19.14
C PRO A 82 7.59 -16.19 -19.38
N ASP A 83 7.65 -17.26 -18.59
CA ASP A 83 6.91 -18.51 -18.71
C ASP A 83 6.05 -18.85 -17.48
N GLU A 84 5.96 -17.94 -16.52
CA GLU A 84 5.25 -18.10 -15.26
C GLU A 84 4.13 -17.07 -15.10
N PHE A 85 3.19 -17.36 -14.20
CA PHE A 85 2.23 -16.37 -13.72
C PHE A 85 2.67 -15.82 -12.37
N PHE A 86 2.22 -14.60 -12.07
CA PHE A 86 2.30 -14.05 -10.72
C PHE A 86 1.65 -14.99 -9.69
N PRO A 87 2.23 -15.17 -8.49
CA PRO A 87 1.70 -16.03 -7.43
C PRO A 87 0.23 -15.74 -7.07
N GLU A 88 -0.18 -14.47 -7.12
CA GLU A 88 -1.54 -14.00 -6.84
C GLU A 88 -2.56 -14.66 -7.76
N LEU A 89 -2.19 -14.93 -9.01
CA LEU A 89 -3.07 -15.62 -9.94
C LEU A 89 -3.30 -17.07 -9.50
N HIS A 90 -2.25 -17.75 -9.03
CA HIS A 90 -2.37 -19.11 -8.51
C HIS A 90 -3.23 -19.14 -7.23
N ASP A 91 -3.04 -18.17 -6.34
CA ASP A 91 -3.86 -18.00 -5.14
C ASP A 91 -5.34 -17.74 -5.47
N LEU A 92 -5.60 -16.90 -6.47
CA LEU A 92 -6.96 -16.64 -6.94
C LEU A 92 -7.62 -17.88 -7.54
N TYR A 93 -6.88 -18.66 -8.34
CA TYR A 93 -7.44 -19.86 -8.96
C TYR A 93 -7.63 -21.03 -7.99
N SER A 94 -6.79 -21.14 -6.97
CA SER A 94 -6.87 -22.19 -5.96
C SER A 94 -7.93 -21.91 -4.89
N SER A 95 -8.20 -20.63 -4.58
CA SER A 95 -9.22 -20.22 -3.60
C SER A 95 -10.66 -20.26 -4.15
N LEU A 96 -10.84 -20.31 -5.47
CA LEU A 96 -12.17 -20.26 -6.08
C LEU A 96 -12.65 -21.63 -6.60
N PRO A 97 -13.98 -21.87 -6.67
CA PRO A 97 -14.52 -23.07 -7.29
C PRO A 97 -13.99 -23.29 -8.71
N ARG A 98 -14.02 -24.54 -9.19
CA ARG A 98 -13.68 -24.87 -10.58
C ARG A 98 -14.89 -24.70 -11.50
N GLY A 99 -14.66 -24.67 -12.81
CA GLY A 99 -15.73 -24.60 -13.81
C GLY A 99 -16.39 -23.21 -13.93
N ALA A 100 -17.67 -23.21 -14.33
CA ALA A 100 -18.42 -21.99 -14.64
C ALA A 100 -18.61 -21.07 -13.43
N GLU A 101 -18.81 -21.63 -12.23
CA GLU A 101 -18.94 -20.86 -11.00
C GLU A 101 -17.66 -20.09 -10.68
N GLY A 102 -16.51 -20.76 -10.73
CA GLY A 102 -15.20 -20.16 -10.57
C GLY A 102 -14.90 -19.08 -11.60
N GLN A 103 -15.26 -19.33 -12.86
CA GLN A 103 -15.12 -18.36 -13.93
C GLN A 103 -15.96 -17.10 -13.66
N ASN A 104 -17.20 -17.26 -13.21
CA ASN A 104 -18.05 -16.15 -12.84
C ASN A 104 -17.49 -15.39 -11.62
N ALA A 105 -17.00 -16.11 -10.59
CA ALA A 105 -16.39 -15.50 -9.41
C ALA A 105 -15.15 -14.67 -9.77
N ARG A 106 -14.26 -15.18 -10.64
CA ARG A 106 -13.11 -14.43 -11.14
C ARG A 106 -13.52 -13.20 -11.95
N LYS A 107 -14.54 -13.32 -12.80
CA LYS A 107 -15.07 -12.17 -13.56
C LYS A 107 -15.64 -11.09 -12.64
N VAL A 108 -16.33 -11.48 -11.56
CA VAL A 108 -16.83 -10.54 -10.56
C VAL A 108 -15.67 -9.88 -9.81
N TRP A 109 -14.66 -10.66 -9.40
CA TRP A 109 -13.46 -10.14 -8.73
C TRP A 109 -12.70 -9.13 -9.61
N GLU A 110 -12.40 -9.49 -10.85
CA GLU A 110 -11.80 -8.60 -11.85
C GLU A 110 -12.63 -7.32 -12.05
N GLY A 111 -13.95 -7.45 -12.12
CA GLY A 111 -14.86 -6.31 -12.22
C GLY A 111 -14.79 -5.35 -11.03
N ARG A 112 -14.63 -5.88 -9.81
CA ARG A 112 -14.50 -5.07 -8.59
C ARG A 112 -13.16 -4.35 -8.51
N ILE A 113 -12.06 -5.02 -8.85
CA ILE A 113 -10.74 -4.40 -8.93
C ILE A 113 -10.78 -3.26 -9.95
N ARG A 114 -11.30 -3.52 -11.15
CA ARG A 114 -11.42 -2.50 -12.20
C ARG A 114 -12.26 -1.31 -11.73
N GLN A 115 -13.40 -1.56 -11.09
CA GLN A 115 -14.25 -0.48 -10.58
C GLN A 115 -13.50 0.37 -9.55
N LEU A 116 -12.80 -0.25 -8.60
CA LEU A 116 -11.97 0.47 -7.62
C LEU A 116 -10.91 1.35 -8.30
N VAL A 117 -10.18 0.81 -9.28
CA VAL A 117 -9.16 1.58 -10.03
C VAL A 117 -9.81 2.79 -10.71
N PHE A 118 -10.95 2.62 -11.36
CA PHE A 118 -11.64 3.71 -12.05
C PHE A 118 -12.20 4.75 -11.07
N ASP A 119 -12.70 4.33 -9.91
CA ASP A 119 -13.16 5.24 -8.85
C ASP A 119 -12.00 6.06 -8.29
N LEU A 120 -10.82 5.44 -8.09
CA LEU A 120 -9.60 6.12 -7.64
C LEU A 120 -9.10 7.13 -8.67
N CYS A 121 -9.00 6.75 -9.96
CA CYS A 121 -8.62 7.69 -11.03
C CYS A 121 -9.63 8.84 -11.15
N THR A 122 -10.93 8.57 -11.01
CA THR A 122 -11.96 9.62 -11.00
C THR A 122 -11.77 10.59 -9.85
N LYS A 123 -11.43 10.08 -8.65
CA LYS A 123 -11.16 10.93 -7.50
C LYS A 123 -9.88 11.73 -7.70
N TRP A 124 -8.84 11.12 -8.25
CA TRP A 124 -7.60 11.80 -8.60
C TRP A 124 -7.87 12.98 -9.53
N ASP A 125 -8.53 12.74 -10.67
CA ASP A 125 -8.82 13.77 -11.67
C ASP A 125 -9.65 14.92 -11.07
N ARG A 126 -10.65 14.60 -10.26
CA ARG A 126 -11.50 15.61 -9.59
C ARG A 126 -10.76 16.43 -8.54
N CYS A 127 -9.86 15.79 -7.78
CA CYS A 127 -9.13 16.48 -6.71
C CYS A 127 -7.97 17.31 -7.25
N MET A 128 -7.34 16.87 -8.35
CA MET A 128 -6.12 17.48 -8.90
C MET A 128 -6.36 18.30 -10.16
N GLY A 129 -7.59 18.29 -10.71
CA GLY A 129 -7.91 18.97 -11.98
C GLY A 129 -7.23 18.33 -13.20
N GLY A 130 -6.93 17.04 -13.13
CA GLY A 130 -6.22 16.29 -14.17
C GLY A 130 -7.15 15.51 -15.12
N THR A 131 -6.54 14.82 -16.08
CA THR A 131 -7.22 13.83 -16.92
C THR A 131 -6.38 12.56 -16.94
N THR A 132 -6.95 11.46 -16.45
CA THR A 132 -6.30 10.15 -16.42
C THR A 132 -6.94 9.22 -17.44
N MET A 133 -6.13 8.42 -18.14
CA MET A 133 -6.61 7.32 -18.97
C MET A 133 -6.03 6.00 -18.46
N VAL A 134 -6.89 5.01 -18.22
CA VAL A 134 -6.47 3.65 -17.81
C VAL A 134 -6.90 2.67 -18.88
N MET A 135 -6.00 1.77 -19.29
CA MET A 135 -6.28 0.72 -20.28
C MET A 135 -5.94 -0.63 -19.69
N HIS A 136 -6.86 -1.60 -19.84
CA HIS A 136 -6.63 -2.98 -19.43
C HIS A 136 -7.18 -3.95 -20.48
N VAL A 137 -6.35 -4.90 -20.92
CA VAL A 137 -6.75 -6.02 -21.77
C VAL A 137 -6.60 -7.31 -20.98
N ALA A 138 -7.65 -8.11 -20.91
CA ALA A 138 -7.55 -9.44 -20.31
C ALA A 138 -6.69 -10.35 -21.19
N GLY A 139 -5.76 -11.11 -20.58
CA GLY A 139 -4.96 -12.10 -21.31
C GLY A 139 -5.75 -13.32 -21.79
N THR A 140 -7.01 -13.47 -21.38
CA THR A 140 -7.84 -14.61 -21.80
C THR A 140 -8.56 -14.32 -23.11
N THR A 141 -8.55 -15.30 -24.01
CA THR A 141 -9.39 -15.31 -25.23
C THR A 141 -10.33 -16.51 -25.22
N VAL A 142 -11.35 -16.49 -26.08
CA VAL A 142 -12.18 -17.67 -26.32
C VAL A 142 -11.26 -18.83 -26.77
N PRO A 143 -11.36 -20.03 -26.18
CA PRO A 143 -10.54 -21.16 -26.59
C PRO A 143 -10.65 -21.44 -28.09
N GLY A 144 -9.51 -21.57 -28.76
CA GLY A 144 -9.41 -21.77 -30.21
C GLY A 144 -9.55 -20.50 -31.06
N ALA A 145 -9.85 -19.34 -30.47
CA ALA A 145 -9.87 -18.09 -31.22
C ALA A 145 -8.46 -17.69 -31.71
N PRO A 146 -8.34 -17.12 -32.91
CA PRO A 146 -7.07 -16.58 -33.38
C PRO A 146 -6.66 -15.37 -32.53
N LEU A 147 -5.35 -15.24 -32.31
CA LEU A 147 -4.75 -14.11 -31.58
C LEU A 147 -4.55 -12.93 -32.55
N VAL A 148 -5.64 -12.23 -32.81
CA VAL A 148 -5.69 -11.05 -33.68
C VAL A 148 -6.41 -9.91 -32.94
N PRO A 149 -6.10 -8.64 -33.23
CA PRO A 149 -6.61 -7.52 -32.44
C PRO A 149 -8.14 -7.50 -32.34
N GLU A 150 -8.84 -7.90 -33.40
CA GLU A 150 -10.31 -7.91 -33.50
C GLU A 150 -11.00 -8.89 -32.53
N ARG A 151 -10.23 -9.78 -31.92
CA ARG A 151 -10.68 -10.72 -30.89
C ARG A 151 -10.46 -10.22 -29.47
N LEU A 152 -9.72 -9.12 -29.32
CA LEU A 152 -9.40 -8.53 -28.04
C LEU A 152 -10.31 -7.34 -27.76
N LYS A 153 -10.45 -7.05 -26.46
CA LYS A 153 -11.19 -5.90 -25.96
C LYS A 153 -10.35 -5.22 -24.89
N ALA A 154 -10.19 -3.91 -25.00
CA ALA A 154 -9.63 -3.07 -23.96
C ALA A 154 -10.77 -2.47 -23.11
N GLN A 155 -10.67 -2.64 -21.80
CA GLN A 155 -11.44 -1.92 -20.81
C GLN A 155 -10.73 -0.58 -20.59
N VAL A 156 -11.38 0.53 -20.94
CA VAL A 156 -10.77 1.86 -20.90
C VAL A 156 -11.54 2.76 -19.95
N TYR A 157 -10.81 3.40 -19.06
CA TYR A 157 -11.28 4.55 -18.30
C TYR A 157 -10.80 5.83 -18.97
N ILE A 158 -11.72 6.78 -19.16
CA ILE A 158 -11.41 8.16 -19.53
C ILE A 158 -12.56 9.06 -19.09
N PRO A 159 -12.31 10.25 -18.50
CA PRO A 159 -13.39 11.13 -18.07
C PRO A 159 -14.30 11.54 -19.24
N PRO A 160 -15.63 11.37 -19.14
CA PRO A 160 -16.54 11.72 -20.25
C PRO A 160 -16.48 13.19 -20.63
N HIS A 161 -16.39 14.09 -19.64
CA HIS A 161 -16.31 15.54 -19.88
C HIS A 161 -15.11 15.92 -20.76
N PHE A 162 -13.97 15.25 -20.59
CA PHE A 162 -12.79 15.48 -21.43
C PHE A 162 -13.07 15.14 -22.91
N LEU A 163 -13.72 14.01 -23.18
CA LEU A 163 -14.08 13.60 -24.54
C LEU A 163 -15.16 14.49 -25.16
N ASP A 164 -16.08 15.00 -24.34
CA ASP A 164 -17.15 15.90 -24.78
C ASP A 164 -16.60 17.29 -25.14
N GLU A 165 -15.65 17.80 -24.36
CA GLU A 165 -15.02 19.11 -24.61
C GLU A 165 -13.96 19.04 -25.72
N ASN A 166 -13.30 17.89 -25.91
CA ASN A 166 -12.17 17.72 -26.81
C ASN A 166 -12.46 16.69 -27.92
N HIS A 167 -13.41 16.99 -28.80
CA HIS A 167 -13.74 16.10 -29.93
C HIS A 167 -12.54 15.78 -30.83
N GLY A 168 -11.58 16.71 -30.96
CA GLY A 168 -10.32 16.47 -31.68
C GLY A 168 -9.46 15.35 -31.08
N ALA A 169 -9.63 15.04 -29.79
CA ALA A 169 -8.90 13.97 -29.12
C ALA A 169 -9.45 12.56 -29.42
N HIS A 170 -10.64 12.43 -30.04
CA HIS A 170 -11.26 11.12 -30.28
C HIS A 170 -10.39 10.21 -31.16
N ALA A 171 -9.80 10.76 -32.22
CA ALA A 171 -8.92 9.99 -33.10
C ALA A 171 -7.60 9.58 -32.42
N PRO A 172 -6.86 10.51 -31.77
CA PRO A 172 -5.71 10.15 -30.96
C PRO A 172 -6.01 9.09 -29.89
N VAL A 173 -7.08 9.26 -29.11
CA VAL A 173 -7.46 8.29 -28.05
C VAL A 173 -7.74 6.91 -28.65
N ALA A 174 -8.53 6.82 -29.72
CA ALA A 174 -8.80 5.54 -30.37
C ALA A 174 -7.54 4.90 -30.96
N SER A 175 -6.63 5.71 -31.53
CA SER A 175 -5.34 5.25 -32.02
C SER A 175 -4.47 4.68 -30.91
N ILE A 176 -4.36 5.39 -29.77
CA ILE A 176 -3.60 4.91 -28.59
C ILE A 176 -4.16 3.59 -28.09
N VAL A 177 -5.49 3.48 -27.94
CA VAL A 177 -6.11 2.24 -27.47
C VAL A 177 -5.89 1.09 -28.44
N GLN A 178 -5.97 1.33 -29.75
CA GLN A 178 -5.69 0.31 -30.75
C GLN A 178 -4.23 -0.14 -30.72
N GLN A 179 -3.28 0.79 -30.65
CA GLN A 179 -1.85 0.49 -30.51
C GLN A 179 -1.60 -0.31 -29.24
N PHE A 180 -2.26 0.04 -28.12
CA PHE A 180 -2.17 -0.74 -26.88
C PHE A 180 -2.69 -2.17 -27.06
N ILE A 181 -3.82 -2.38 -27.76
CA ILE A 181 -4.33 -3.72 -28.05
C ILE A 181 -3.33 -4.53 -28.89
N GLU A 182 -2.75 -3.92 -29.93
CA GLU A 182 -1.81 -4.58 -30.84
C GLU A 182 -0.48 -4.90 -30.15
N ALA A 183 0.14 -3.89 -29.52
CA ALA A 183 1.48 -3.96 -28.97
C ALA A 183 1.54 -4.61 -27.58
N VAL A 184 0.49 -4.49 -26.77
CA VAL A 184 0.45 -5.05 -25.40
C VAL A 184 -0.57 -6.17 -25.28
N GLY A 185 -1.78 -5.96 -25.80
CA GLY A 185 -2.88 -6.92 -25.69
C GLY A 185 -2.59 -8.27 -26.35
N ILE A 186 -2.10 -8.28 -27.60
CA ILE A 186 -1.79 -9.52 -28.33
C ILE A 186 -0.67 -10.31 -27.64
N PRO A 187 0.49 -9.72 -27.31
CA PRO A 187 1.52 -10.43 -26.55
C PRO A 187 1.03 -10.95 -25.21
N THR A 188 0.21 -10.17 -24.48
CA THR A 188 -0.39 -10.59 -23.20
C THR A 188 -1.26 -11.84 -23.38
N ALA A 189 -2.11 -11.87 -24.40
CA ALA A 189 -2.95 -13.02 -24.69
C ALA A 189 -2.15 -14.25 -25.17
N ALA A 190 -1.10 -14.02 -25.95
CA ALA A 190 -0.17 -15.06 -26.38
C ALA A 190 0.58 -15.68 -25.19
N ALA A 191 1.10 -14.84 -24.29
CA ALA A 191 1.77 -15.26 -23.07
C ALA A 191 0.82 -16.07 -22.18
N TRP A 192 -0.38 -15.55 -21.92
CA TRP A 192 -1.39 -16.25 -21.15
C TRP A 192 -1.71 -17.64 -21.71
N LYS A 193 -1.93 -17.76 -23.03
CA LYS A 193 -2.19 -19.05 -23.69
C LYS A 193 -1.02 -20.01 -23.50
N ARG A 194 0.21 -19.54 -23.73
CA ARG A 194 1.44 -20.33 -23.58
C ARG A 194 1.61 -20.83 -22.15
N HIS A 195 1.47 -19.96 -21.15
CA HIS A 195 1.59 -20.31 -19.73
C HIS A 195 0.48 -21.27 -19.30
N GLY A 196 -0.75 -20.94 -19.66
CA GLY A 196 -1.89 -21.72 -19.26
C GLY A 196 -1.91 -23.13 -19.84
N LEU A 197 -1.32 -23.36 -21.02
CA LEU A 197 -1.12 -24.71 -21.58
C LEU A 197 -0.19 -25.60 -20.75
N LYS A 198 0.72 -25.01 -19.97
CA LYS A 198 1.63 -25.76 -19.08
C LYS A 198 0.94 -26.20 -17.78
N ILE A 199 -0.01 -25.40 -17.30
CA ILE A 199 -0.63 -25.57 -15.97
C ILE A 199 -2.01 -26.22 -16.07
N TRP A 200 -2.76 -25.92 -17.13
CA TRP A 200 -4.14 -26.35 -17.31
C TRP A 200 -4.34 -27.08 -18.64
N SER A 201 -5.15 -28.13 -18.62
CA SER A 201 -5.61 -28.79 -19.84
C SER A 201 -6.59 -27.86 -20.57
N MET A 202 -6.11 -27.15 -21.59
CA MET A 202 -6.93 -26.29 -22.45
C MET A 202 -7.63 -27.07 -23.58
N SER A 203 -8.18 -28.25 -23.27
CA SER A 203 -8.90 -29.09 -24.25
C SER A 203 -10.31 -28.57 -24.59
N GLN A 204 -10.75 -27.48 -23.95
CA GLN A 204 -12.07 -26.91 -24.19
C GLN A 204 -12.14 -26.27 -25.57
N HIS A 205 -13.16 -26.65 -26.34
CA HIS A 205 -13.46 -26.06 -27.63
C HIS A 205 -14.53 -24.99 -27.41
N GLY A 206 -14.19 -23.73 -27.65
CA GLY A 206 -15.13 -22.61 -27.55
C GLY A 206 -15.78 -22.35 -28.90
N ILE A 207 -17.07 -21.98 -28.91
CA ILE A 207 -17.67 -21.37 -30.09
C ILE A 207 -17.02 -19.99 -30.24
N VAL A 208 -16.17 -19.83 -31.25
CA VAL A 208 -15.55 -18.54 -31.57
C VAL A 208 -16.65 -17.66 -32.20
N PRO A 209 -17.12 -16.59 -31.52
CA PRO A 209 -18.18 -15.75 -32.06
C PRO A 209 -17.73 -15.08 -33.36
N ARG A 210 -18.64 -14.51 -34.15
CA ARG A 210 -18.24 -13.68 -35.30
C ARG A 210 -17.60 -12.37 -34.80
N VAL A 211 -16.57 -11.87 -35.49
CA VAL A 211 -16.03 -10.53 -35.23
C VAL A 211 -17.10 -9.50 -35.58
N VAL A 212 -17.40 -8.60 -34.63
CA VAL A 212 -18.21 -7.41 -34.88
C VAL A 212 -17.26 -6.23 -34.90
N LEU A 213 -17.08 -5.62 -36.07
CA LEU A 213 -16.21 -4.46 -36.20
C LEU A 213 -16.88 -3.23 -35.58
N PRO A 214 -16.17 -2.46 -34.75
CA PRO A 214 -16.72 -1.25 -34.15
C PRO A 214 -16.96 -0.19 -35.22
N THR A 215 -18.16 0.40 -35.21
CA THR A 215 -18.54 1.46 -36.16
C THR A 215 -18.11 2.85 -35.70
N ARG A 216 -17.95 3.06 -34.39
CA ARG A 216 -17.57 4.35 -33.78
C ARG A 216 -16.11 4.35 -33.37
N LEU A 217 -15.48 5.51 -33.48
CA LEU A 217 -14.09 5.73 -33.08
C LEU A 217 -13.96 5.58 -31.55
N ILE A 218 -14.78 6.32 -30.81
CA ILE A 218 -15.01 6.14 -29.39
C ILE A 218 -16.32 5.37 -29.20
N PRO A 219 -16.33 4.20 -28.53
CA PRO A 219 -17.56 3.48 -28.23
C PRO A 219 -18.42 4.27 -27.25
N LEU A 220 -19.69 3.90 -27.11
CA LEU A 220 -20.51 4.43 -26.02
C LEU A 220 -20.02 3.90 -24.67
N PRO A 221 -20.19 4.67 -23.58
CA PRO A 221 -19.86 4.18 -22.25
C PRO A 221 -20.73 2.96 -21.89
N VAL A 222 -20.19 2.07 -21.06
CA VAL A 222 -20.85 0.81 -20.65
C VAL A 222 -22.17 1.06 -19.94
N SER A 223 -22.29 2.18 -19.23
CA SER A 223 -23.53 2.69 -18.67
C SER A 223 -23.61 4.21 -18.86
N PRO A 224 -24.83 4.78 -18.91
CA PRO A 224 -24.99 6.23 -19.06
C PRO A 224 -24.26 7.00 -17.96
N GLY A 225 -23.41 7.95 -18.35
CA GLY A 225 -22.61 8.76 -17.43
C GLY A 225 -21.39 8.09 -16.80
N ALA A 226 -21.12 6.82 -17.12
CA ALA A 226 -19.88 6.17 -16.66
C ALA A 226 -18.68 6.61 -17.50
N ALA A 227 -17.51 6.63 -16.85
CA ALA A 227 -16.21 6.86 -17.48
C ALA A 227 -15.60 5.57 -18.07
N HIS A 228 -16.39 4.49 -18.17
CA HIS A 228 -15.93 3.17 -18.58
C HIS A 228 -16.38 2.86 -20.01
N TYR A 229 -15.43 2.57 -20.87
CA TYR A 229 -15.59 2.25 -22.28
C TYR A 229 -15.01 0.87 -22.60
N ILE A 230 -15.59 0.18 -23.59
CA ILE A 230 -15.05 -1.10 -24.10
C ILE A 230 -14.68 -0.91 -25.56
N PHE A 231 -13.38 -0.80 -25.81
CA PHE A 231 -12.84 -0.73 -27.15
C PHE A 231 -12.63 -2.14 -27.68
N HIS A 232 -13.24 -2.43 -28.82
CA HIS A 232 -12.95 -3.64 -29.58
C HIS A 232 -11.77 -3.36 -30.52
N GLY A 233 -10.80 -4.26 -30.57
CA GLY A 233 -9.71 -4.11 -31.53
C GLY A 233 -10.22 -4.12 -32.96
N ARG A 234 -9.47 -3.45 -33.83
CA ARG A 234 -9.70 -3.36 -35.27
C ARG A 234 -8.58 -4.08 -36.02
N PRO A 235 -8.75 -4.45 -37.31
CA PRO A 235 -7.65 -4.98 -38.09
C PRO A 235 -6.53 -3.93 -38.17
N ALA A 236 -5.28 -4.38 -38.17
CA ALA A 236 -4.13 -3.49 -38.24
C ALA A 236 -4.22 -2.54 -39.43
N GLY A 237 -3.84 -1.28 -39.22
CA GLY A 237 -3.89 -0.23 -40.26
C GLY A 237 -5.28 0.33 -40.60
N HIS A 238 -6.35 -0.10 -39.93
CA HIS A 238 -7.70 0.43 -40.19
C HIS A 238 -8.03 1.76 -39.49
N LEU A 239 -7.19 2.21 -38.55
CA LEU A 239 -7.34 3.55 -38.02
C LEU A 239 -6.55 4.52 -38.89
N PRO A 240 -7.11 5.69 -39.22
CA PRO A 240 -6.34 6.73 -39.89
C PRO A 240 -5.11 7.03 -39.02
N PRO A 241 -3.93 7.22 -39.63
CA PRO A 241 -2.75 7.61 -38.88
C PRO A 241 -3.09 8.88 -38.09
N PRO A 242 -2.59 9.02 -36.84
CA PRO A 242 -2.84 10.21 -36.06
C PRO A 242 -2.38 11.40 -36.90
N VAL A 243 -3.34 12.22 -37.34
CA VAL A 243 -3.03 13.48 -37.98
C VAL A 243 -2.48 14.34 -36.85
N ILE A 244 -1.16 14.35 -36.70
CA ILE A 244 -0.45 15.27 -35.83
C ILE A 244 -0.67 16.63 -36.49
N GLY A 245 -1.77 17.27 -36.12
CA GLY A 245 -2.12 18.59 -36.59
C GLY A 245 -1.09 19.56 -36.04
N VAL A 246 -0.04 19.81 -36.82
CA VAL A 246 0.66 21.09 -36.78
C VAL A 246 -0.43 22.12 -37.03
N SER A 247 -0.94 22.69 -35.94
CA SER A 247 -1.95 23.73 -35.99
C SER A 247 -1.24 24.98 -36.42
N THR A 248 -0.91 25.08 -37.72
CA THR A 248 -0.42 26.31 -38.30
C THR A 248 -1.57 27.31 -38.19
N PRO A 249 -1.45 28.38 -37.38
CA PRO A 249 -2.52 29.34 -37.26
C PRO A 249 -2.78 29.94 -38.65
N ALA A 250 -4.03 29.86 -39.08
CA ALA A 250 -4.49 30.35 -40.38
C ALA A 250 -4.18 31.85 -40.50
N ALA A 251 -3.06 32.17 -41.15
CA ALA A 251 -2.81 33.48 -41.72
C ALA A 251 -3.45 33.52 -43.11
N ALA A 252 -4.12 34.64 -43.38
CA ALA A 252 -4.93 34.91 -44.55
C ALA A 252 -4.19 34.70 -45.88
N THR A 253 -4.96 34.19 -46.85
CA THR A 253 -4.84 34.34 -48.31
C THR A 253 -3.66 35.18 -48.83
N VAL A 254 -2.64 34.52 -49.39
CA VAL A 254 -1.80 35.07 -50.46
C VAL A 254 -1.51 33.96 -51.47
N ASP A 255 -1.58 34.35 -52.73
CA ASP A 255 -1.57 33.59 -53.97
C ASP A 255 -0.43 32.58 -54.17
N GLU A 256 -0.75 31.63 -55.05
CA GLU A 256 0.10 30.63 -55.67
C GLU A 256 1.48 31.15 -56.09
N GLU A 257 2.54 30.68 -55.43
CA GLU A 257 3.82 30.45 -56.08
C GLU A 257 4.31 29.03 -55.76
N VAL A 258 4.48 28.26 -56.83
CA VAL A 258 5.11 26.95 -56.86
C VAL A 258 6.58 27.13 -56.48
N TYR A 259 6.93 26.76 -55.24
CA TYR A 259 8.32 26.56 -54.85
C TYR A 259 8.61 25.06 -54.77
N ASP A 260 9.60 24.64 -55.55
CA ASP A 260 10.28 23.36 -55.39
C ASP A 260 10.78 23.24 -53.95
N ILE A 261 10.22 22.29 -53.21
CA ILE A 261 10.59 21.98 -51.84
C ILE A 261 11.89 21.18 -51.91
N GLU A 262 13.01 21.89 -51.79
CA GLU A 262 14.24 21.26 -51.31
C GLU A 262 13.95 20.59 -49.97
N GLU A 263 14.26 19.30 -49.95
CA GLU A 263 14.24 18.35 -48.86
C GLU A 263 15.06 18.89 -47.67
N LEU A 264 14.44 19.78 -46.88
CA LEU A 264 14.98 20.31 -45.64
C LEU A 264 14.97 19.20 -44.60
N THR A 265 16.19 18.86 -44.16
CA THR A 265 16.56 17.94 -43.07
C THR A 265 16.10 18.45 -41.70
N GLN A 266 14.81 18.78 -41.58
CA GLN A 266 14.18 19.46 -40.45
C GLN A 266 13.72 18.50 -39.33
N ASP A 267 14.04 17.21 -39.43
CA ASP A 267 13.67 16.18 -38.45
C ASP A 267 14.61 16.15 -37.22
N ASP A 268 15.86 16.58 -37.34
CA ASP A 268 16.83 16.43 -36.24
C ASP A 268 16.67 17.49 -35.13
N THR A 269 16.17 18.68 -35.45
CA THR A 269 15.97 19.76 -34.45
C THR A 269 14.77 19.50 -33.55
N ASP A 270 13.70 18.91 -34.08
CA ASP A 270 12.49 18.63 -33.33
C ASP A 270 12.69 17.47 -32.36
N ILE A 271 13.47 16.46 -32.76
CA ILE A 271 13.89 15.37 -31.87
C ILE A 271 14.77 15.91 -30.74
N GLN A 272 15.73 16.80 -31.03
CA GLN A 272 16.56 17.42 -29.99
C GLN A 272 15.75 18.29 -29.02
N LEU A 273 14.74 19.01 -29.52
CA LEU A 273 13.85 19.81 -28.69
C LEU A 273 13.02 18.94 -27.75
N PHE A 274 12.50 17.80 -28.24
CA PHE A 274 11.75 16.86 -27.42
C PHE A 274 12.60 16.25 -26.29
N VAL A 275 13.81 15.80 -26.61
CA VAL A 275 14.77 15.26 -25.62
C VAL A 275 15.15 16.32 -24.59
N ALA A 276 15.38 17.57 -25.01
CA ALA A 276 15.68 18.66 -24.09
C ALA A 276 14.50 18.97 -23.16
N LEU A 277 13.25 18.90 -23.65
CA LEU A 277 12.05 19.14 -22.85
C LEU A 277 11.85 18.04 -21.78
N GLU A 278 12.11 16.78 -22.14
CA GLU A 278 12.08 15.65 -21.22
C GLU A 278 13.12 15.81 -20.11
N GLN A 279 14.36 16.18 -20.46
CA GLN A 279 15.41 16.47 -19.48
C GLN A 279 15.05 17.63 -18.54
N VAL A 280 14.42 18.69 -19.04
CA VAL A 280 13.96 19.81 -18.20
C VAL A 280 12.89 19.36 -17.21
N ASN A 281 11.97 18.48 -17.63
CA ASN A 281 10.93 17.95 -16.75
C ASN A 281 11.51 17.01 -15.69
N GLU A 282 12.49 16.16 -16.06
CA GLU A 282 13.20 15.30 -15.11
C GLU A 282 13.96 16.13 -14.07
N LEU A 283 14.71 17.14 -14.50
CA LEU A 283 15.42 18.03 -13.59
C LEU A 283 14.47 18.81 -12.66
N ARG A 284 13.30 19.23 -13.16
CA ARG A 284 12.27 19.88 -12.32
C ARG A 284 11.73 18.93 -11.26
N ALA A 285 11.49 17.67 -11.61
CA ALA A 285 11.07 16.65 -10.64
C ALA A 285 12.16 16.44 -9.56
N GLN A 286 13.42 16.30 -9.96
CA GLN A 286 14.55 16.17 -9.02
C GLN A 286 14.68 17.38 -8.09
N VAL A 287 14.53 18.61 -8.62
CA VAL A 287 14.54 19.83 -7.81
C VAL A 287 13.39 19.85 -6.81
N SER A 288 12.19 19.38 -7.18
CA SER A 288 11.06 19.26 -6.26
C SER A 288 11.36 18.30 -5.11
N THR A 289 11.85 17.10 -5.42
CA THR A 289 12.22 16.10 -4.40
C THR A 289 13.30 16.60 -3.46
N LEU A 290 14.30 17.34 -3.97
CA LEU A 290 15.34 17.95 -3.14
C LEU A 290 14.78 19.03 -2.21
N HIS A 291 13.82 19.85 -2.66
CA HIS A 291 13.17 20.84 -1.81
C HIS A 291 12.36 20.20 -0.68
N GLU A 292 11.62 19.13 -0.96
CA GLU A 292 10.91 18.36 0.07
C GLU A 292 11.88 17.78 1.10
N THR A 293 13.00 17.21 0.64
CA THR A 293 14.05 16.66 1.52
C THR A 293 14.68 17.73 2.40
N ILE A 294 14.98 18.91 1.85
CA ILE A 294 15.53 20.05 2.60
C ILE A 294 14.53 20.49 3.68
N THR A 295 13.24 20.55 3.34
CA THR A 295 12.19 20.95 4.29
C THR A 295 12.09 19.96 5.45
N LEU A 296 12.08 18.65 5.15
CA LEU A 296 12.06 17.60 6.18
C LEU A 296 13.27 17.65 7.11
N LEU A 297 14.47 17.85 6.56
CA LEU A 297 15.70 17.98 7.35
C LEU A 297 15.71 19.25 8.20
N GLN A 298 15.12 20.34 7.71
CA GLN A 298 14.96 21.58 8.49
C GLN A 298 14.04 21.36 9.70
N ASP A 299 12.92 20.67 9.51
CA ASP A 299 11.99 20.32 10.59
C ASP A 299 12.65 19.39 11.63
N GLU A 300 13.44 18.41 11.17
CA GLU A 300 14.19 17.51 12.07
C GLU A 300 15.25 18.27 12.90
N VAL A 301 15.98 19.19 12.27
CA VAL A 301 16.96 20.03 12.96
C VAL A 301 16.29 20.91 14.02
N GLU A 302 15.13 21.50 13.73
CA GLU A 302 14.38 22.29 14.72
C GLU A 302 13.85 21.41 15.87
N ALA A 303 13.33 20.21 15.57
CA ALA A 303 12.92 19.26 16.61
C ALA A 303 14.09 18.84 17.52
N LEU A 304 15.28 18.62 16.95
CA LEU A 304 16.49 18.30 17.71
C LEU A 304 16.98 19.47 18.56
N LYS A 305 16.89 20.72 18.07
CA LYS A 305 17.21 21.91 18.87
C LYS A 305 16.32 22.05 20.09
N ILE A 306 15.01 21.79 19.94
CA ILE A 306 14.07 21.82 21.08
C ILE A 306 14.47 20.76 22.12
N LYS A 307 14.73 19.52 21.68
CA LYS A 307 15.18 18.43 22.57
C LYS A 307 16.49 18.76 23.29
N LEU A 308 17.43 19.41 22.62
CA LEU A 308 18.69 19.83 23.22
C LEU A 308 18.44 20.87 24.32
N ALA A 309 17.63 21.89 24.04
CA ALA A 309 17.29 22.93 25.01
C ALA A 309 16.57 22.38 26.25
N ASP A 310 15.68 21.40 26.08
CA ASP A 310 15.02 20.74 27.22
C ASP A 310 16.00 19.91 28.04
N ARG A 311 16.96 19.22 27.39
CA ARG A 311 18.02 18.49 28.10
C ARG A 311 18.96 19.42 28.89
N GLU A 312 19.28 20.58 28.34
CA GLU A 312 20.07 21.60 29.04
C GLU A 312 19.33 22.11 30.28
N ARG A 313 18.03 22.42 30.18
CA ARG A 313 17.20 22.80 31.33
C ARG A 313 17.12 21.72 32.39
N MET A 314 16.98 20.45 31.99
CA MET A 314 16.99 19.32 32.93
C MET A 314 18.33 19.21 33.65
N SER A 315 19.45 19.33 32.93
CA SER A 315 20.78 19.29 33.52
C SER A 315 21.04 20.45 34.48
N GLU A 316 20.55 21.66 34.16
CA GLU A 316 20.64 22.81 35.07
C GLU A 316 19.82 22.58 36.36
N ALA A 317 18.61 22.04 36.23
CA ALA A 317 17.78 21.71 37.39
C ALA A 317 18.42 20.63 38.30
N GLU A 318 19.04 19.61 37.71
CA GLU A 318 19.79 18.58 38.45
C GLU A 318 21.01 19.17 39.18
N LEU A 319 21.75 20.09 38.55
CA LEU A 319 22.88 20.76 39.19
C LEU A 319 22.43 21.64 40.37
N ASP A 320 21.30 22.34 40.24
CA ASP A 320 20.71 23.13 41.32
C ASP A 320 20.26 22.25 42.50
N ASP A 321 19.69 21.08 42.24
CA ASP A 321 19.27 20.13 43.27
C ASP A 321 20.47 19.50 44.00
N LEU A 322 21.51 19.13 43.25
CA LEU A 322 22.78 18.66 43.82
C LEU A 322 23.47 19.74 44.67
N ALA A 323 23.44 21.00 44.22
CA ALA A 323 23.99 22.12 44.98
C ALA A 323 23.25 22.34 46.31
N LYS A 324 21.92 22.23 46.31
CA LYS A 324 21.10 22.28 47.55
C LYS A 324 21.45 21.14 48.49
N THR A 325 21.50 19.92 47.97
CA THR A 325 21.85 18.72 48.75
C THR A 325 23.25 18.85 49.38
N ALA A 326 24.23 19.35 48.62
CA ALA A 326 25.57 19.60 49.13
C ALA A 326 25.59 20.66 50.24
N ALA A 327 24.82 21.74 50.10
CA ALA A 327 24.70 22.79 51.12
C ALA A 327 24.05 22.27 52.42
N ASP A 328 23.04 21.41 52.30
CA ASP A 328 22.38 20.79 53.46
C ASP A 328 23.31 19.83 54.20
N LEU A 329 24.03 18.97 53.46
CA LEU A 329 25.07 18.08 54.03
C LEU A 329 26.18 18.87 54.73
N GLN A 330 26.60 20.00 54.17
CA GLN A 330 27.61 20.86 54.78
C GLN A 330 27.11 21.50 56.09
N ARG A 331 25.82 21.85 56.18
CA ARG A 331 25.19 22.31 57.44
C ARG A 331 25.16 21.19 58.49
N GLU A 332 24.81 19.97 58.11
CA GLU A 332 24.82 18.82 59.03
C GLU A 332 26.23 18.48 59.54
N LEU A 333 27.23 18.52 58.65
CA LEU A 333 28.63 18.29 59.03
C LEU A 333 29.14 19.37 60.01
N GLY A 334 28.74 20.63 59.81
CA GLY A 334 29.02 21.72 60.73
C GLY A 334 28.38 21.50 62.11
N ALA A 335 27.15 21.02 62.16
CA ALA A 335 26.45 20.73 63.42
C ALA A 335 27.09 19.57 64.20
N THR A 336 27.55 18.52 63.50
CA THR A 336 28.20 17.35 64.12
C THR A 336 29.62 17.66 64.62
N GLN A 337 30.39 18.54 63.94
CA GLN A 337 31.70 18.98 64.43
C GLN A 337 31.64 19.77 65.75
N VAL A 338 30.56 20.51 66.01
CA VAL A 338 30.37 21.21 67.31
C VAL A 338 30.14 20.21 68.45
N SER A 339 29.54 19.05 68.17
CA SER A 339 29.28 17.99 69.15
C SER A 339 30.54 17.17 69.51
N PHE A 340 31.53 17.10 68.61
CA PHE A 340 32.73 16.25 68.80
C PHE A 340 33.84 16.86 69.68
N LYS A 341 33.66 18.08 70.22
CA LYS A 341 34.67 18.76 71.04
C LYS A 341 34.73 18.32 72.52
N MET A 342 34.01 17.27 72.95
CA MET A 342 33.97 16.85 74.36
C MET A 342 34.57 15.47 74.72
N HIS A 343 35.12 14.69 73.79
CA HIS A 343 35.76 13.42 74.17
C HIS A 343 37.16 13.24 73.58
N ALA A 344 38.16 13.62 74.39
CA ALA A 344 39.52 13.14 74.26
C ALA A 344 39.69 11.83 75.03
N SER A 345 40.06 10.74 74.34
CA SER A 345 41.24 9.91 74.66
C SER A 345 41.23 8.55 73.95
N PRO A 346 42.41 7.93 73.75
CA PRO A 346 42.67 7.01 72.64
C PRO A 346 42.84 5.55 73.10
N THR A 347 42.43 4.57 72.29
CA THR A 347 43.13 3.27 72.27
C THR A 347 42.87 2.51 70.96
N THR A 348 43.95 2.27 70.22
CA THR A 348 44.03 1.46 68.99
C THR A 348 44.03 -0.04 69.32
N PRO A 349 43.41 -0.90 68.49
CA PRO A 349 43.96 -2.23 68.24
C PRO A 349 44.06 -2.61 66.74
N PRO A 350 44.77 -3.70 66.40
CA PRO A 350 45.40 -3.88 65.10
C PRO A 350 44.58 -4.69 64.08
N ARG A 351 44.68 -4.21 62.84
CA ARG A 351 44.70 -4.88 61.53
C ARG A 351 44.68 -6.42 61.55
N GLN A 352 43.54 -7.01 61.15
CA GLN A 352 43.46 -8.39 60.66
C GLN A 352 43.22 -8.42 59.16
N ALA A 353 44.03 -9.23 58.47
CA ALA A 353 44.02 -9.44 57.03
C ALA A 353 42.91 -10.41 56.61
N PRO A 354 42.29 -10.25 55.42
CA PRO A 354 41.36 -11.23 54.87
C PRO A 354 42.11 -12.42 54.24
N PRO A 355 41.53 -13.63 54.29
CA PRO A 355 42.14 -14.82 53.72
C PRO A 355 41.97 -14.87 52.19
N ALA A 356 43.01 -15.41 51.56
CA ALA A 356 43.07 -15.76 50.15
C ALA A 356 42.12 -16.91 49.79
N TYR A 357 41.40 -16.78 48.68
CA TYR A 357 40.76 -17.90 48.01
C TYR A 357 41.52 -18.25 46.71
N PRO A 358 41.61 -19.55 46.35
CA PRO A 358 42.48 -20.03 45.29
C PRO A 358 41.87 -19.91 43.90
N MET A 359 42.77 -19.92 42.92
CA MET A 359 42.52 -19.91 41.48
C MET A 359 42.05 -21.26 40.90
N SER A 360 41.26 -21.13 39.82
CA SER A 360 41.20 -21.95 38.58
C SER A 360 40.43 -23.29 38.58
N PRO A 361 39.94 -23.81 37.41
CA PRO A 361 40.13 -23.34 36.03
C PRO A 361 38.84 -23.25 35.14
N SER A 362 38.95 -22.61 33.97
CA SER A 362 38.07 -22.79 32.77
C SER A 362 38.38 -24.12 32.06
N PRO A 363 37.86 -24.47 30.86
CA PRO A 363 36.60 -24.14 30.14
C PRO A 363 35.81 -25.43 29.76
N HIS A 364 34.52 -25.37 29.39
CA HIS A 364 33.90 -26.30 28.40
C HIS A 364 32.45 -25.88 28.07
N SER A 365 32.24 -25.50 26.82
CA SER A 365 31.05 -25.80 26.00
C SER A 365 31.54 -26.75 24.88
N PRO A 366 30.72 -27.52 24.15
CA PRO A 366 29.30 -27.28 23.83
C PRO A 366 28.41 -28.54 23.85
N TRP A 367 27.10 -28.44 24.09
CA TRP A 367 26.15 -29.43 23.52
C TRP A 367 24.74 -28.87 23.31
N ARG A 368 24.29 -29.12 22.08
CA ARG A 368 22.98 -28.89 21.47
C ARG A 368 21.80 -29.41 22.30
N GLY A 369 20.76 -28.57 22.41
CA GLY A 369 19.36 -28.90 22.69
C GLY A 369 18.46 -27.96 21.88
N PRO A 370 17.21 -28.33 21.55
CA PRO A 370 16.58 -28.00 20.27
C PRO A 370 16.02 -26.58 20.17
N ALA A 371 16.05 -26.08 18.94
CA ALA A 371 15.44 -24.82 18.52
C ALA A 371 13.90 -24.93 18.56
N SER A 372 13.27 -24.34 19.59
CA SER A 372 11.83 -24.01 19.55
C SER A 372 11.41 -22.88 20.52
N ALA A 373 12.34 -22.06 21.04
CA ALA A 373 12.03 -21.02 22.02
C ALA A 373 12.44 -19.62 21.51
N ARG A 374 11.87 -19.17 20.39
CA ARG A 374 12.15 -17.84 19.83
C ARG A 374 10.92 -16.93 19.72
N ALA A 375 9.86 -17.20 20.48
CA ALA A 375 8.61 -16.44 20.43
C ALA A 375 8.22 -15.66 21.70
N ASP A 376 8.84 -15.92 22.88
CA ASP A 376 8.33 -15.38 24.16
C ASP A 376 9.25 -14.36 24.85
N LEU A 377 10.12 -13.68 24.10
CA LEU A 377 11.03 -12.67 24.67
C LEU A 377 10.52 -11.22 24.55
N THR A 378 9.34 -11.00 23.98
CA THR A 378 8.97 -9.71 23.40
C THR A 378 8.22 -8.75 24.32
N SER A 379 7.98 -9.10 25.60
CA SER A 379 7.32 -8.16 26.51
C SER A 379 7.65 -8.27 28.01
N GLN A 380 8.94 -8.38 28.31
CA GLN A 380 9.36 -8.54 29.71
C GLN A 380 9.10 -7.29 30.57
N LEU A 381 9.18 -6.08 30.01
CA LEU A 381 9.00 -4.86 30.79
C LEU A 381 7.51 -4.55 31.02
N THR A 382 6.68 -4.74 29.99
CA THR A 382 5.23 -4.52 30.10
C THR A 382 4.59 -5.52 31.06
N ASP A 383 4.96 -6.80 30.97
CA ASP A 383 4.41 -7.83 31.87
C ASP A 383 4.86 -7.60 33.32
N ALA A 384 6.12 -7.23 33.54
CA ALA A 384 6.63 -6.87 34.88
C ALA A 384 5.93 -5.63 35.45
N PHE A 385 5.66 -4.62 34.61
CA PHE A 385 4.91 -3.44 35.02
C PHE A 385 3.49 -3.81 35.46
N LEU A 386 2.77 -4.59 34.64
CA LEU A 386 1.41 -5.04 34.93
C LEU A 386 1.35 -5.87 36.21
N GLU A 387 2.30 -6.77 36.43
CA GLU A 387 2.41 -7.54 37.66
C GLU A 387 2.64 -6.64 38.90
N SER A 388 3.57 -5.68 38.81
CA SER A 388 3.88 -4.75 39.91
C SER A 388 2.71 -3.88 40.34
N ARG A 389 1.74 -3.65 39.44
CA ARG A 389 0.53 -2.84 39.67
C ARG A 389 -0.71 -3.68 39.97
N GLY A 390 -0.59 -5.01 40.05
CA GLY A 390 -1.73 -5.90 40.25
C GLY A 390 -2.70 -5.96 39.05
N LEU A 391 -2.21 -5.64 37.84
CA LEU A 391 -2.95 -5.59 36.58
C LEU A 391 -2.75 -6.85 35.72
N LEU A 392 -2.28 -7.96 36.33
CA LEU A 392 -2.10 -9.26 35.68
C LEU A 392 -3.29 -9.72 34.79
N PRO A 393 -4.57 -9.51 35.18
CA PRO A 393 -5.70 -9.89 34.32
C PRO A 393 -5.76 -9.17 32.97
N LEU A 394 -5.03 -8.08 32.80
CA LEU A 394 -5.02 -7.26 31.58
C LEU A 394 -3.87 -7.61 30.62
N VAL A 395 -2.95 -8.51 30.99
CA VAL A 395 -1.77 -8.86 30.18
C VAL A 395 -2.17 -9.22 28.75
N GLU A 396 -3.12 -10.13 28.54
CA GLU A 396 -3.52 -10.54 27.18
C GLU A 396 -4.08 -9.38 26.34
N ALA A 397 -4.86 -8.50 26.95
CA ALA A 397 -5.45 -7.34 26.27
C ALA A 397 -4.39 -6.30 25.90
N VAL A 398 -3.45 -6.02 26.81
CA VAL A 398 -2.35 -5.09 26.58
C VAL A 398 -1.38 -5.65 25.52
N GLN A 399 -1.06 -6.94 25.57
CA GLN A 399 -0.24 -7.62 24.55
C GLN A 399 -0.89 -7.55 23.16
N LEU A 400 -2.22 -7.70 23.10
CA LEU A 400 -2.95 -7.58 21.85
C LEU A 400 -2.84 -6.16 21.29
N ILE A 401 -3.09 -5.13 22.11
CA ILE A 401 -2.95 -3.71 21.74
C ILE A 401 -1.53 -3.43 21.26
N PHE A 402 -0.51 -3.88 22.00
CA PHE A 402 0.90 -3.72 21.67
C PHE A 402 1.25 -4.24 20.27
N ARG A 403 0.69 -5.39 19.87
CA ARG A 403 0.97 -6.04 18.58
C ARG A 403 0.23 -5.42 17.39
N ILE A 404 -1.02 -4.99 17.58
CA ILE A 404 -1.90 -4.63 16.45
C ILE A 404 -2.13 -3.11 16.32
N VAL A 405 -1.88 -2.35 17.38
CA VAL A 405 -2.15 -0.90 17.42
C VAL A 405 -0.84 -0.13 17.25
N SER A 406 -0.86 0.92 16.43
CA SER A 406 0.27 1.84 16.28
C SER A 406 0.56 2.59 17.60
N PRO A 407 1.83 2.88 17.96
CA PRO A 407 2.19 3.51 19.25
C PRO A 407 1.43 4.80 19.55
N PHE A 408 1.19 5.61 18.52
CA PHE A 408 0.44 6.86 18.63
C PHE A 408 -1.01 6.67 19.11
N HIS A 409 -1.53 5.44 19.07
CA HIS A 409 -2.90 5.09 19.44
C HIS A 409 -2.97 4.17 20.67
N TRP A 410 -1.85 3.83 21.31
CA TRP A 410 -1.87 2.98 22.51
C TRP A 410 -2.65 3.62 23.65
N GLY A 411 -2.39 4.89 23.98
CA GLY A 411 -3.07 5.59 25.08
C GLY A 411 -4.61 5.57 24.97
N PRO A 412 -5.19 6.00 23.84
CA PRO A 412 -6.64 5.94 23.63
C PRO A 412 -7.25 4.53 23.73
N GLU A 413 -6.56 3.49 23.25
CA GLU A 413 -7.07 2.11 23.33
C GLU A 413 -6.92 1.51 24.72
N LEU A 414 -5.80 1.77 25.41
CA LEU A 414 -5.61 1.36 26.81
C LEU A 414 -6.63 2.04 27.73
N ALA A 415 -6.96 3.31 27.50
CA ALA A 415 -7.96 4.05 28.28
C ALA A 415 -9.38 3.45 28.17
N ARG A 416 -9.65 2.61 27.16
CA ARG A 416 -10.92 1.89 27.01
C ARG A 416 -10.96 0.57 27.77
N LEU A 417 -9.82 0.04 28.21
CA LEU A 417 -9.77 -1.20 28.98
C LEU A 417 -10.27 -0.96 30.41
N PRO A 418 -11.30 -1.69 30.88
CA PRO A 418 -11.76 -1.55 32.24
C PRO A 418 -10.67 -2.04 33.21
N GLY A 419 -10.35 -1.23 34.21
CA GLY A 419 -9.44 -1.60 35.29
C GLY A 419 -8.02 -1.07 35.19
N ILE A 420 -7.67 -0.27 34.17
CA ILE A 420 -6.42 0.51 34.16
C ILE A 420 -6.65 1.83 34.91
N PRO A 421 -6.00 2.06 36.07
CA PRO A 421 -6.08 3.34 36.75
C PRO A 421 -5.39 4.44 35.91
N PRO A 422 -5.94 5.66 35.84
CA PRO A 422 -5.31 6.76 35.09
C PRO A 422 -3.85 7.00 35.46
N GLU A 423 -3.51 6.86 36.75
CA GLU A 423 -2.16 7.02 37.28
C GLU A 423 -1.17 5.92 36.85
N ALA A 424 -1.65 4.80 36.30
CA ALA A 424 -0.81 3.72 35.77
C ALA A 424 -0.58 3.84 34.25
N MET A 425 -1.29 4.75 33.56
CA MET A 425 -1.28 4.85 32.10
C MET A 425 0.09 5.22 31.55
N ASP A 426 0.71 6.27 32.09
CA ASP A 426 2.01 6.76 31.60
C ASP A 426 3.10 5.71 31.78
N GLY A 427 3.14 5.05 32.94
CA GLY A 427 4.12 3.98 33.21
C GLY A 427 3.91 2.73 32.34
N LEU A 428 2.67 2.44 31.95
CA LEU A 428 2.37 1.34 31.03
C LEU A 428 2.81 1.68 29.61
N LEU A 429 2.57 2.91 29.16
CA LEU A 429 3.03 3.40 27.86
C LEU A 429 4.56 3.40 27.76
N ASP A 430 5.25 3.85 28.81
CA ASP A 430 6.71 3.83 28.88
C ASP A 430 7.29 2.41 28.81
N ALA A 431 6.65 1.46 29.49
CA ALA A 431 7.04 0.05 29.46
C ALA A 431 6.83 -0.58 28.08
N MET A 432 5.70 -0.29 27.42
CA MET A 432 5.43 -0.73 26.05
C MET A 432 6.41 -0.11 25.05
N ASP A 433 6.73 1.18 25.18
CA ASP A 433 7.72 1.84 24.34
C ASP A 433 9.13 1.27 24.55
N ALA A 434 9.48 0.91 25.79
CA ALA A 434 10.75 0.26 26.09
C ALA A 434 10.84 -1.15 25.47
N ASP A 435 9.79 -1.97 25.59
CA ASP A 435 9.70 -3.28 24.94
C ASP A 435 9.78 -3.16 23.42
N ARG A 436 9.13 -2.16 22.82
CA ARG A 436 9.20 -1.91 21.37
C ARG A 436 10.60 -1.49 20.91
N ARG A 437 11.31 -0.66 21.69
CA ARG A 437 12.70 -0.28 21.38
C ARG A 437 13.68 -1.44 21.50
N ALA A 438 13.34 -2.47 22.26
CA ALA A 438 14.17 -3.67 22.42
C ALA A 438 13.96 -4.70 21.29
N GLN A 439 12.92 -4.54 20.46
CA GLN A 439 12.65 -5.33 19.25
C GLN A 439 13.36 -4.69 18.05
#